data_AF-A0A7R9DW29-F1
#
_entry.id   AF-A0A7R9DW29-F1
#
_cell.length_a   1.000
_cell.length_b   1.000
_cell.length_c   1.000
_cell.angle_alpha   90.00
_cell.angle_beta   90.00
_cell.angle_gamma   90.00
#
_symmetry.space_group_name_H-M   'P 1'
#
loop_
_entity.id
_entity.type
_entity.pdbx_description
1 polymer ?
#
loop_
_entity_poly.entity_id
_entity_poly.type
_entity_poly.pdbx_seq_one_letter_code
_entity_poly.pdbx_strand_id
1 'polypeptide(L)'
;AVGCLQEEPDSDYTKSESNEEYQLTNHGYGKNSVKVLHVHREGARHTIREYEVDTRLRLHSNKDYLTGDNTDIIATDTQKNTVYLLAKKYGVESPEDFALLLCNHFLYTYRHVDEVSVHVEEYPWERLQVDSVDHNHAFIFSPKALRFCTVTQARN
;
A
#
# COMPACT_ATOMS: atom_id res chain seq x y z
N ALA A 1 27.44 64.18 0.19
CA ALA A 1 26.68 63.61 -0.93
C ALA A 1 26.89 62.10 -0.94
N VAL A 2 25.92 61.36 -1.49
CA VAL A 2 25.62 59.93 -1.27
C VAL A 2 24.96 59.71 0.11
N GLY A 3 23.65 59.56 0.27
CA GLY A 3 22.65 58.89 -0.58
C GLY A 3 22.22 57.59 0.11
N CYS A 4 21.54 57.68 1.25
CA CYS A 4 20.95 56.52 1.92
C CYS A 4 19.45 56.58 1.64
N LEU A 5 19.00 55.76 0.68
CA LEU A 5 17.59 55.55 0.40
C LEU A 5 16.99 54.90 1.66
N GLN A 6 16.09 55.61 2.32
CA GLN A 6 15.17 54.99 3.26
C GLN A 6 14.19 54.18 2.41
N GLU A 7 14.24 52.85 2.53
CA GLU A 7 13.15 52.00 2.04
C GLU A 7 11.90 52.34 2.86
N GLU A 8 10.86 52.80 2.16
CA GLU A 8 9.52 52.95 2.70
C GLU A 8 9.03 51.60 3.22
N PRO A 9 8.35 51.51 4.38
CA PRO A 9 7.78 50.26 4.83
C PRO A 9 6.72 49.80 3.83
N ASP A 10 6.98 48.66 3.18
CA ASP A 10 6.04 47.98 2.30
C ASP A 10 4.68 47.85 3.01
N SER A 11 3.67 48.38 2.33
CA SER A 11 2.29 48.42 2.78
C SER A 11 1.83 47.02 3.18
N ASP A 12 1.50 46.90 4.47
CA ASP A 12 0.55 45.98 5.08
C ASP A 12 -0.18 45.07 4.07
N TYR A 13 0.47 43.95 3.72
CA TYR A 13 -0.18 42.82 3.09
C TYR A 13 -0.96 42.05 4.17
N THR A 14 -1.97 42.70 4.76
CA THR A 14 -3.03 42.00 5.48
C THR A 14 -3.88 41.30 4.44
N LYS A 15 -3.41 40.11 4.02
CA LYS A 15 -4.22 39.15 3.30
C LYS A 15 -5.34 38.76 4.27
N SER A 16 -6.51 39.38 4.10
CA SER A 16 -7.73 38.86 4.69
C SER A 16 -7.95 37.50 4.05
N GLU A 17 -7.42 36.46 4.68
CA GLU A 17 -7.78 35.08 4.36
C GLU A 17 -9.27 34.99 4.66
N SER A 18 -10.08 35.04 3.59
CA SER A 18 -11.41 34.50 3.64
C SER A 18 -11.28 33.13 4.27
N ASN A 19 -11.93 32.94 5.41
CA ASN A 19 -11.95 31.70 6.15
C ASN A 19 -12.77 30.69 5.34
N GLU A 20 -12.21 30.25 4.21
CA GLU A 20 -12.78 29.22 3.34
C GLU A 20 -12.63 27.91 4.08
N GLU A 21 -13.76 27.42 4.59
CA GLU A 21 -13.83 26.13 5.27
C GLU A 21 -13.63 25.01 4.23
N TYR A 22 -12.43 24.43 4.21
CA TYR A 22 -12.10 23.32 3.33
C TYR A 22 -12.48 21.98 3.97
N GLN A 23 -13.13 21.11 3.20
CA GLN A 23 -13.53 19.78 3.64
C GLN A 23 -12.68 18.70 2.98
N LEU A 24 -12.13 17.78 3.78
CA LEU A 24 -11.48 16.56 3.30
C LEU A 24 -12.56 15.57 2.82
N THR A 25 -12.60 15.31 1.51
CA THR A 25 -13.59 14.41 0.89
C THR A 25 -13.09 12.97 0.81
N ASN A 26 -11.93 12.73 0.16
CA ASN A 26 -11.31 11.42 0.05
C ASN A 26 -9.83 11.51 0.49
N HIS A 27 -9.55 10.92 1.64
CA HIS A 27 -8.22 10.85 2.23
C HIS A 27 -7.87 9.40 2.54
N GLY A 28 -6.58 9.13 2.65
CA GLY A 28 -6.06 7.80 2.87
C GLY A 28 -4.63 7.71 2.37
N TYR A 29 -3.87 6.82 3.00
CA TYR A 29 -2.43 6.74 2.82
C TYR A 29 -2.01 5.27 2.92
N GLY A 30 -0.80 4.95 2.44
CA GLY A 30 -0.26 3.62 2.66
C GLY A 30 1.02 3.35 1.89
N LYS A 31 1.22 2.10 1.50
CA LYS A 31 2.44 1.63 0.83
C LYS A 31 2.11 0.95 -0.48
N ASN A 32 2.81 1.36 -1.53
CA ASN A 32 2.70 0.78 -2.86
C ASN A 32 3.98 0.00 -3.24
N SER A 33 3.85 -0.83 -4.26
CA SER A 33 4.91 -1.61 -4.90
C SER A 33 5.67 -2.52 -3.92
N VAL A 34 4.95 -3.14 -2.98
CA VAL A 34 5.52 -4.15 -2.10
C VAL A 34 5.60 -5.48 -2.84
N LYS A 35 6.79 -5.82 -3.34
CA LYS A 35 7.03 -7.09 -4.04
C LYS A 35 7.31 -8.22 -3.06
N VAL A 36 6.63 -9.36 -3.23
CA VAL A 36 6.82 -10.58 -2.42
C VAL A 36 6.82 -11.82 -3.30
N LEU A 37 7.92 -12.57 -3.28
CA LEU A 37 8.01 -13.92 -3.85
C LEU A 37 7.88 -14.96 -2.74
N HIS A 38 6.85 -15.78 -2.81
CA HIS A 38 6.63 -16.91 -1.92
C HIS A 38 6.99 -18.22 -2.61
N VAL A 39 7.77 -19.06 -1.93
CA VAL A 39 8.24 -20.35 -2.44
C VAL A 39 7.78 -21.48 -1.51
N HIS A 40 6.95 -22.37 -2.04
CA HIS A 40 6.55 -23.63 -1.39
C HIS A 40 7.43 -24.77 -1.89
N ARG A 41 7.96 -25.60 -0.99
CA ARG A 41 8.90 -26.69 -1.32
C ARG A 41 8.36 -28.04 -0.86
N GLU A 42 8.19 -28.95 -1.81
CA GLU A 42 7.78 -30.34 -1.59
C GLU A 42 8.83 -31.27 -2.18
N GLY A 43 9.79 -31.68 -1.34
CA GLY A 43 10.96 -32.42 -1.80
C GLY A 43 11.73 -31.64 -2.87
N ALA A 44 11.92 -32.25 -4.04
CA ALA A 44 12.60 -31.61 -5.17
C ALA A 44 11.69 -30.67 -5.99
N ARG A 45 10.36 -30.74 -5.82
CA ARG A 45 9.39 -29.92 -6.56
C ARG A 45 9.10 -28.63 -5.80
N HIS A 46 9.39 -27.50 -6.42
CA HIS A 46 9.11 -26.17 -5.87
C HIS A 46 7.94 -25.54 -6.60
N THR A 47 7.16 -24.73 -5.90
CA THR A 47 6.06 -23.92 -6.44
C THR A 47 6.29 -22.48 -6.02
N ILE A 48 6.09 -21.52 -6.92
CA ILE A 48 6.30 -20.10 -6.64
C ILE A 48 5.03 -19.31 -6.94
N ARG A 49 4.88 -18.21 -6.21
CA ARG A 49 4.01 -17.09 -6.58
C ARG A 49 4.68 -15.79 -6.19
N GLU A 50 4.62 -14.82 -7.08
CA GLU A 50 5.15 -13.49 -6.84
C GLU A 50 4.05 -12.47 -7.00
N TYR A 51 3.87 -11.63 -5.98
CA TYR A 51 2.88 -10.56 -5.96
C TYR A 51 3.54 -9.19 -5.85
N GLU A 52 2.92 -8.20 -6.48
CA GLU A 52 3.10 -6.79 -6.15
C GLU A 52 1.85 -6.30 -5.42
N VAL A 53 2.04 -5.71 -4.24
CA VAL A 53 0.95 -5.38 -3.31
C VAL A 53 0.97 -3.89 -2.99
N ASP A 54 -0.21 -3.27 -3.09
CA ASP A 54 -0.48 -1.92 -2.62
C ASP A 54 -1.47 -1.96 -1.47
N THR A 55 -1.24 -1.11 -0.47
CA THR A 55 -2.07 -0.97 0.73
C THR A 55 -2.48 0.49 0.87
N ARG A 56 -3.76 0.73 1.16
CA ARG A 56 -4.31 2.05 1.46
C ARG A 56 -5.22 1.94 2.68
N LEU A 57 -4.97 2.76 3.68
CA LEU A 57 -5.75 2.88 4.91
C LEU A 57 -6.42 4.24 4.98
N ARG A 58 -7.68 4.26 5.44
CA ARG A 58 -8.38 5.48 5.86
C ARG A 58 -8.62 5.41 7.36
N LEU A 59 -8.23 6.46 8.06
CA LEU A 59 -8.35 6.56 9.51
C LEU A 59 -9.63 7.30 9.91
N HIS A 60 -10.01 7.15 11.17
CA HIS A 60 -11.15 7.84 11.76
C HIS A 60 -10.91 9.35 11.98
N SER A 61 -9.69 9.71 12.40
CA SER A 61 -9.28 11.09 12.62
C SER A 61 -8.51 11.63 11.42
N ASN A 62 -8.60 12.95 11.20
CA ASN A 62 -7.84 13.70 10.20
C ASN A 62 -6.77 14.62 10.82
N LYS A 63 -6.41 14.41 12.09
CA LYS A 63 -5.47 15.27 12.83
C LYS A 63 -4.04 15.24 12.24
N ASP A 64 -3.69 14.18 11.54
CA ASP A 64 -2.48 14.07 10.74
C ASP A 64 -2.45 15.09 9.61
N TYR A 65 -3.57 15.28 8.91
CA TYR A 65 -3.71 16.29 7.85
C TYR A 65 -3.86 17.71 8.40
N LEU A 66 -4.64 17.89 9.46
CA LEU A 66 -5.05 19.21 9.96
C LEU A 66 -3.99 19.86 10.87
N THR A 67 -3.31 19.07 11.71
CA THR A 67 -2.38 19.59 12.72
C THR A 67 -1.01 18.89 12.70
N GLY A 68 -0.81 17.90 11.84
CA GLY A 68 0.42 17.11 11.81
C GLY A 68 0.57 16.12 12.97
N ASP A 69 -0.52 15.78 13.66
CA ASP A 69 -0.49 14.81 14.76
C ASP A 69 -0.51 13.38 14.21
N ASN A 70 0.66 12.71 14.25
CA ASN A 70 0.85 11.37 13.72
C ASN A 70 0.55 10.24 14.72
N THR A 71 -0.08 10.51 15.87
CA THR A 71 -0.29 9.49 16.91
C THR A 71 -1.16 8.30 16.49
N ASP A 72 -2.04 8.49 15.50
CA ASP A 72 -2.88 7.41 14.94
C ASP A 72 -2.27 6.78 13.66
N ILE A 73 -1.10 7.24 13.21
CA ILE A 73 -0.52 6.79 11.95
C ILE A 73 0.14 5.42 12.12
N ILE A 74 -0.38 4.43 11.40
CA ILE A 74 0.36 3.20 11.10
C ILE A 74 1.39 3.52 10.02
N ALA A 75 2.66 3.60 10.39
CA ALA A 75 3.76 3.92 9.46
C ALA A 75 3.74 3.04 8.20
N THR A 76 4.03 3.60 7.04
CA THR A 76 4.00 2.86 5.75
C THR A 76 5.01 1.71 5.71
N ASP A 77 6.12 1.82 6.45
CA ASP A 77 7.06 0.72 6.64
C ASP A 77 6.46 -0.44 7.46
N THR A 78 5.63 -0.12 8.46
CA THR A 78 4.87 -1.15 9.21
C THR A 78 3.90 -1.87 8.29
N GLN A 79 3.20 -1.15 7.39
CA GLN A 79 2.31 -1.77 6.42
C GLN A 79 3.06 -2.75 5.49
N LYS A 80 4.23 -2.34 4.96
CA LYS A 80 5.14 -3.21 4.20
C LYS A 80 5.55 -4.46 5.00
N ASN A 81 5.98 -4.28 6.24
CA ASN A 81 6.42 -5.37 7.10
C ASN A 81 5.27 -6.35 7.41
N THR A 82 4.04 -5.85 7.56
CA THR A 82 2.83 -6.65 7.72
C THR A 82 2.56 -7.52 6.48
N VAL A 83 2.72 -6.99 5.26
CA VAL A 83 2.61 -7.79 4.02
C VAL A 83 3.57 -8.99 4.07
N TYR A 84 4.84 -8.76 4.40
CA TYR A 84 5.82 -9.84 4.52
C TYR A 84 5.49 -10.84 5.63
N LEU A 85 5.07 -10.34 6.79
CA LEU A 85 4.72 -11.17 7.94
C LEU A 85 3.55 -12.10 7.62
N LEU A 86 2.47 -11.57 7.01
CA LEU A 86 1.28 -12.34 6.68
C LEU A 86 1.55 -13.33 5.54
N ALA A 87 2.29 -12.93 4.50
CA ALA A 87 2.70 -13.83 3.43
C ALA A 87 3.52 -15.02 3.97
N LYS A 88 4.43 -14.76 4.92
CA LYS A 88 5.23 -15.81 5.56
C LYS A 88 4.40 -16.73 6.46
N LYS A 89 3.42 -16.17 7.19
CA LYS A 89 2.65 -16.90 8.19
C LYS A 89 1.52 -17.73 7.58
N TYR A 90 0.85 -17.21 6.56
CA TYR A 90 -0.37 -17.80 5.99
C TYR A 90 -0.21 -18.24 4.53
N GLY A 91 0.88 -17.86 3.86
CA GLY A 91 1.08 -18.13 2.44
C GLY A 91 0.33 -17.13 1.55
N VAL A 92 0.34 -17.42 0.25
CA VAL A 92 -0.27 -16.61 -0.81
C VAL A 92 -0.99 -17.51 -1.81
N GLU A 93 -2.17 -18.03 -1.41
CA GLU A 93 -2.91 -18.99 -2.23
C GLU A 93 -3.62 -18.36 -3.43
N SER A 94 -4.11 -17.13 -3.28
CA SER A 94 -4.68 -16.35 -4.37
C SER A 94 -4.50 -14.86 -4.07
N PRO A 95 -4.46 -13.98 -5.09
CA PRO A 95 -4.49 -12.54 -4.88
C PRO A 95 -5.69 -12.12 -4.01
N GLU A 96 -6.86 -12.71 -4.24
CA GLU A 96 -8.11 -12.38 -3.57
C GLU A 96 -8.08 -12.73 -2.07
N ASP A 97 -7.65 -13.95 -1.73
CA ASP A 97 -7.56 -14.39 -0.33
C ASP A 97 -6.48 -13.62 0.42
N PHE A 98 -5.36 -13.30 -0.24
CA PHE A 98 -4.30 -12.54 0.37
C PHE A 98 -4.68 -11.08 0.62
N ALA A 99 -5.40 -10.46 -0.34
CA ALA A 99 -5.95 -9.12 -0.17
C ALA A 99 -6.99 -9.08 0.98
N LEU A 100 -7.89 -10.06 1.05
CA LEU A 100 -8.85 -10.20 2.16
C LEU A 100 -8.16 -10.39 3.51
N LEU A 101 -7.10 -11.20 3.56
CA LEU A 101 -6.30 -11.41 4.77
C LEU A 101 -5.68 -10.09 5.27
N LEU A 102 -5.12 -9.28 4.35
CA LEU A 102 -4.55 -7.98 4.67
C LEU A 102 -5.61 -6.98 5.15
N CYS A 103 -6.74 -6.86 4.44
CA CYS A 103 -7.86 -6.00 4.84
C CYS A 103 -8.34 -6.32 6.26
N ASN A 104 -8.61 -7.61 6.51
CA ASN A 104 -9.02 -8.08 7.83
C ASN A 104 -7.97 -7.76 8.89
N HIS A 105 -6.68 -8.01 8.62
CA HIS A 105 -5.63 -7.75 9.60
C HIS A 105 -5.61 -6.29 10.05
N PHE A 106 -5.63 -5.33 9.12
CA PHE A 106 -5.59 -3.91 9.48
C PHE A 106 -6.86 -3.47 10.22
N LEU A 107 -8.05 -3.89 9.79
CA LEU A 107 -9.31 -3.57 10.46
C LEU A 107 -9.41 -4.19 11.86
N TYR A 108 -8.97 -5.44 12.06
CA TYR A 108 -9.04 -6.05 13.39
C TYR A 108 -7.96 -5.55 14.34
N THR A 109 -6.76 -5.24 13.84
CA THR A 109 -5.62 -4.83 14.66
C THR A 109 -5.73 -3.37 15.12
N TYR A 110 -6.19 -2.47 14.24
CA TYR A 110 -6.21 -1.03 14.49
C TYR A 110 -7.64 -0.50 14.51
N ARG A 111 -8.17 -0.23 15.71
CA ARG A 111 -9.57 0.24 15.89
C ARG A 111 -9.85 1.58 15.21
N HIS A 112 -8.85 2.44 15.05
CA HIS A 112 -8.97 3.75 14.42
C HIS A 112 -8.83 3.71 12.88
N VAL A 113 -8.70 2.53 12.29
CA VAL A 113 -8.81 2.33 10.83
C VAL A 113 -10.27 2.07 10.48
N ASP A 114 -10.82 2.91 9.61
CA ASP A 114 -12.21 2.87 9.17
C ASP A 114 -12.38 2.08 7.86
N GLU A 115 -11.37 2.10 7.00
CA GLU A 115 -11.42 1.41 5.71
C GLU A 115 -10.03 1.02 5.25
N VAL A 116 -9.96 -0.13 4.59
CA VAL A 116 -8.74 -0.68 4.01
C VAL A 116 -9.02 -1.06 2.57
N SER A 117 -8.13 -0.64 1.67
CA SER A 117 -8.12 -1.08 0.28
C SER A 117 -6.76 -1.70 -0.02
N VAL A 118 -6.78 -2.91 -0.58
CA VAL A 118 -5.58 -3.66 -0.95
C VAL A 118 -5.69 -4.06 -2.41
N HIS A 119 -4.69 -3.68 -3.18
CA HIS A 119 -4.51 -4.11 -4.57
C HIS A 119 -3.37 -5.14 -4.64
N VAL A 120 -3.59 -6.21 -5.38
CA VAL A 120 -2.60 -7.28 -5.55
C VAL A 120 -2.53 -7.65 -7.02
N GLU A 121 -1.34 -7.58 -7.59
CA GLU A 121 -1.02 -8.07 -8.94
C GLU A 121 -0.16 -9.33 -8.83
N GLU A 122 -0.54 -10.40 -9.54
CA GLU A 122 0.22 -11.65 -9.63
C GLU A 122 1.11 -11.65 -10.87
N TYR A 123 2.41 -11.84 -10.63
CA TYR A 123 3.40 -11.90 -11.70
C TYR A 123 3.25 -13.23 -12.45
N PRO A 124 3.15 -13.19 -13.80
CA PRO A 124 2.74 -14.34 -14.61
C PRO A 124 3.91 -15.30 -14.86
N TRP A 125 4.34 -15.97 -13.79
CA TRP A 125 5.32 -17.06 -13.85
C TRP A 125 4.67 -18.34 -14.34
N GLU A 126 5.21 -18.91 -15.42
CA GLU A 126 4.85 -20.25 -15.89
C GLU A 126 5.99 -21.22 -15.56
N ARG A 127 5.63 -22.48 -15.24
CA ARG A 127 6.64 -23.52 -15.03
C ARG A 127 7.31 -23.86 -16.36
N LEU A 128 8.64 -23.90 -16.36
CA LEU A 128 9.40 -24.28 -17.54
C LEU A 128 9.14 -25.75 -17.87
N GLN A 129 8.93 -26.05 -19.16
CA GLN A 129 8.78 -27.41 -19.67
C GLN A 129 9.94 -27.76 -20.59
N VAL A 130 10.50 -28.97 -20.43
CA VAL A 130 11.54 -29.54 -21.30
C VAL A 130 10.99 -30.85 -21.85
N ASP A 131 10.95 -31.02 -23.16
CA ASP A 131 10.32 -32.17 -23.84
C ASP A 131 8.89 -32.47 -23.33
N SER A 132 8.11 -31.39 -23.11
CA SER A 132 6.75 -31.44 -22.54
C SER A 132 6.65 -31.99 -21.10
N VAL A 133 7.79 -32.08 -20.40
CA VAL A 133 7.85 -32.45 -18.98
C VAL A 133 8.13 -31.22 -18.12
N ASP A 134 7.31 -31.02 -17.10
CA ASP A 134 7.48 -29.96 -16.10
C ASP A 134 8.82 -30.04 -15.37
N HIS A 135 9.60 -28.96 -15.39
CA HIS A 135 10.79 -28.84 -14.56
C HIS A 135 10.40 -28.73 -13.08
N ASN A 136 11.21 -29.34 -12.21
CA ASN A 136 10.94 -29.41 -10.78
C ASN A 136 10.97 -28.03 -10.07
N HIS A 137 11.85 -27.11 -10.51
CA HIS A 137 12.01 -25.78 -9.89
C HIS A 137 12.46 -24.66 -10.86
N ALA A 138 12.20 -24.78 -12.15
CA ALA A 138 12.50 -23.72 -13.13
C ALA A 138 11.22 -23.09 -13.66
N PHE A 139 11.25 -21.78 -13.86
CA PHE A 139 10.10 -20.95 -14.23
C PHE A 139 10.53 -19.92 -15.28
N ILE A 140 9.60 -19.53 -16.13
CA ILE A 140 9.77 -18.50 -17.17
C ILE A 140 8.70 -17.42 -16.97
N PHE A 141 9.10 -16.16 -17.15
CA PHE A 141 8.17 -15.04 -17.10
C PHE A 141 7.37 -14.99 -18.41
N SER A 142 6.05 -15.11 -18.35
CA SER A 142 5.18 -15.33 -19.52
C SER A 142 3.96 -14.40 -19.45
N PRO A 143 4.10 -13.12 -19.85
CA PRO A 143 3.07 -12.09 -19.67
C PRO A 143 1.95 -12.18 -20.72
N LYS A 144 1.25 -13.31 -20.76
CA LYS A 144 0.09 -13.53 -21.63
C LYS A 144 -1.14 -12.79 -21.12
N ALA A 145 -1.30 -12.73 -19.80
CA ALA A 145 -2.33 -11.98 -19.11
C ALA A 145 -1.81 -11.57 -17.73
N LEU A 146 -2.27 -10.43 -17.22
CA LEU A 146 -2.03 -10.00 -15.85
C LEU A 146 -3.25 -10.37 -15.00
N ARG A 147 -3.02 -11.14 -13.94
CA ARG A 147 -4.04 -11.44 -12.95
C ARG A 147 -3.87 -10.46 -11.79
N PHE A 148 -4.94 -9.77 -11.43
CA PHE A 148 -4.93 -8.84 -10.30
C PHE A 148 -6.29 -8.82 -9.61
N CYS A 149 -6.32 -8.31 -8.38
CA CYS A 149 -7.56 -8.01 -7.68
C CYS A 149 -7.41 -6.73 -6.85
N THR A 150 -8.54 -6.09 -6.54
CA THR A 150 -8.62 -5.05 -5.52
C THR A 150 -9.74 -5.40 -4.55
N VAL A 151 -9.41 -5.43 -3.26
CA VAL A 151 -10.37 -5.66 -2.19
C VAL A 151 -10.45 -4.41 -1.34
N THR A 152 -11.65 -3.86 -1.16
CA THR A 152 -11.91 -2.75 -0.25
C THR A 152 -12.91 -3.20 0.81
N GLN A 153 -12.59 -2.95 2.08
CA GLN A 153 -13.43 -3.30 3.22
C GLN A 153 -13.50 -2.10 4.19
N ALA A 154 -14.72 -1.70 4.52
CA ALA A 154 -15.00 -0.70 5.55
C ALA A 154 -15.39 -1.37 6.87
N ARG A 155 -15.12 -0.70 7.99
CA ARG A 155 -15.62 -1.09 9.31
C ARG A 155 -17.14 -0.86 9.36
N ASN A 156 -17.87 -1.87 9.84
CA ASN A 156 -19.30 -1.80 10.13
C ASN A 156 -19.59 -1.04 11.43
#